data_AF-A0A1F8QZ89-F1
#
_entry.id   AF-A0A1F8QZ89-F1
#
_cell.length_a   1.000
_cell.length_b   1.000
_cell.length_c   1.000
_cell.angle_alpha   90.00
_cell.angle_beta   90.00
_cell.angle_gamma   90.00
#
_symmetry.space_group_name_H-M   'P 1'
#
loop_
_entity.id
_entity.type
_entity.pdbx_description
1 polymer ?
#
loop_
_entity_poly.entity_id
_entity_poly.type
_entity_poly.pdbx_seq_one_letter_code
_entity_poly.pdbx_strand_id
1 'polypeptide(L)'
;MGSDSKPEGFMKVSQWFVVIAAVFVTALITANIMAVKLVSVFDLVLPAAVVIFPVSYIFGDILTEVYGYRQARRVIWLGFFCNLLAVVAIWLGQMLPAASFWDAQAAYERILGYTPRLLAASFLAYLVGEFANAFILAKMKIATQGRWLWTRTIGSTLIGQGLDSLVFITLAF
;
A
#
# COMPACT_ATOMS: atom_id res chain seq x y z
N MET A 1 16.27 -11.05 50.93
CA MET A 1 16.48 -9.86 50.07
C MET A 1 17.04 -10.37 48.75
N GLY A 2 16.16 -10.68 47.80
CA GLY A 2 16.50 -11.32 46.53
C GLY A 2 15.34 -11.03 45.59
N SER A 3 15.39 -9.85 44.97
CA SER A 3 14.39 -9.35 44.04
C SER A 3 14.47 -10.18 42.76
N ASP A 4 13.55 -11.11 42.57
CA ASP A 4 13.27 -11.74 41.27
C ASP A 4 12.75 -10.68 40.29
N SER A 5 13.69 -10.09 39.55
CA SER A 5 13.40 -9.27 38.38
C SER A 5 12.85 -10.18 37.29
N LYS A 6 11.51 -10.23 37.16
CA LYS A 6 10.83 -10.83 36.00
C LYS A 6 11.40 -10.18 34.73
N PRO A 7 11.86 -10.95 33.73
CA PRO A 7 12.26 -10.38 32.46
C PRO A 7 11.03 -9.74 31.82
N GLU A 8 11.20 -8.48 31.39
CA GLU A 8 10.20 -7.70 30.69
C GLU A 8 9.66 -8.53 29.52
N GLY A 9 8.34 -8.74 29.51
CA GLY A 9 7.68 -9.55 28.50
C GLY A 9 7.90 -8.94 27.13
N PHE A 10 8.78 -9.54 26.33
CA PHE A 10 8.79 -9.33 24.88
C PHE A 10 7.35 -9.51 24.38
N MET A 11 6.75 -8.43 23.87
CA MET A 11 5.46 -8.52 23.18
C MET A 11 5.61 -9.59 22.10
N LYS A 12 5.01 -10.76 22.30
CA LYS A 12 5.01 -11.84 21.31
C LYS A 12 4.14 -11.38 20.13
N VAL A 13 4.77 -10.71 19.18
CA VAL A 13 4.16 -10.46 17.88
C VAL A 13 3.96 -11.83 17.21
N SER A 14 2.73 -12.11 16.78
CA SER A 14 2.43 -13.36 16.06
C SER A 14 3.34 -13.44 14.83
N GLN A 15 4.04 -14.57 14.62
CA GLN A 15 4.89 -14.76 13.44
C GLN A 15 4.10 -14.55 12.15
N TRP A 16 2.82 -14.97 12.14
CA TRP A 16 1.90 -14.75 11.02
C TRP A 16 1.61 -13.27 10.76
N PHE A 17 1.51 -12.44 11.81
CA PHE A 17 1.33 -11.00 11.66
C PHE A 17 2.50 -10.38 10.91
N VAL A 18 3.73 -10.78 11.27
CA VAL A 18 4.94 -10.28 10.61
C VAL A 18 4.98 -10.68 9.15
N VAL A 19 4.66 -11.94 8.83
CA VAL A 19 4.63 -12.43 7.45
C VAL A 19 3.59 -11.68 6.61
N ILE A 20 2.36 -11.55 7.11
CA ILE A 20 1.27 -10.87 6.40
C ILE A 20 1.61 -9.39 6.21
N ALA A 21 2.13 -8.73 7.24
CA ALA A 21 2.57 -7.34 7.15
C ALA A 21 3.72 -7.17 6.14
N ALA A 22 4.71 -8.06 6.16
CA ALA A 22 5.82 -8.01 5.21
C ALA A 22 5.33 -8.18 3.77
N VAL A 23 4.49 -9.17 3.51
CA VAL A 23 3.93 -9.40 2.16
C VAL A 23 3.09 -8.22 1.70
N PHE A 24 2.27 -7.64 2.60
CA PHE A 24 1.50 -6.44 2.30
C PHE A 24 2.41 -5.27 1.90
N VAL A 25 3.43 -4.97 2.71
CA VAL A 25 4.36 -3.86 2.44
C VAL A 25 5.15 -4.09 1.15
N THR A 26 5.63 -5.32 0.92
CA THR A 26 6.32 -5.68 -0.32
C THR A 26 5.39 -5.50 -1.53
N ALA A 27 4.16 -6.01 -1.48
CA ALA A 27 3.18 -5.87 -2.55
C ALA A 27 2.90 -4.38 -2.85
N LEU A 28 2.76 -3.55 -1.82
CA LEU A 28 2.53 -2.12 -1.95
C LEU A 28 3.70 -1.39 -2.64
N ILE A 29 4.94 -1.69 -2.26
CA ILE A 29 6.13 -1.11 -2.88
C ILE A 29 6.28 -1.58 -4.33
N THR A 30 6.09 -2.87 -4.58
CA THR A 30 6.12 -3.44 -5.93
C THR A 30 5.04 -2.82 -6.83
N ALA A 31 3.83 -2.61 -6.32
CA ALA A 31 2.75 -1.94 -7.04
C ALA A 31 3.16 -0.54 -7.51
N ASN A 32 3.78 0.25 -6.63
CA ASN A 32 4.23 1.60 -6.95
C ASN A 32 5.29 1.62 -8.06
N ILE A 33 6.23 0.68 -8.03
CA ILE A 33 7.28 0.59 -9.05
C ILE A 33 6.68 0.08 -10.38
N MET A 34 5.79 -0.91 -10.33
CA MET A 34 5.13 -1.46 -11.53
C MET A 34 4.16 -0.47 -12.17
N ALA A 35 3.62 0.48 -11.42
CA ALA A 35 2.66 1.43 -11.93
C ALA A 35 3.20 2.30 -13.07
N VAL A 36 4.52 2.52 -13.13
CA VAL A 36 5.18 3.23 -14.25
C VAL A 36 4.90 2.56 -15.61
N LYS A 37 4.78 1.22 -15.62
CA LYS A 37 4.55 0.46 -16.84
C LYS A 37 3.07 0.44 -17.16
N LEU A 38 2.69 1.03 -18.29
CA LEU A 38 1.33 0.94 -18.82
C LEU A 38 1.16 -0.30 -19.69
N VAL A 39 0.00 -0.95 -19.60
CA VAL A 39 -0.39 -2.15 -20.34
C VAL A 39 -1.75 -1.89 -20.99
N SER A 40 -1.93 -2.32 -22.23
CA SER A 40 -3.22 -2.29 -22.93
C SER A 40 -3.97 -3.59 -22.69
N VAL A 41 -5.13 -3.51 -22.05
CA VAL A 41 -6.01 -4.66 -21.78
C VAL A 41 -7.42 -4.28 -22.25
N PHE A 42 -7.95 -4.99 -23.24
CA PHE A 42 -9.29 -4.74 -23.81
C PHE A 42 -9.56 -3.25 -24.15
N ASP A 43 -8.67 -2.63 -24.93
CA ASP A 43 -8.70 -1.20 -25.32
C ASP A 43 -8.59 -0.18 -24.16
N LEU A 44 -8.34 -0.64 -22.94
CA LEU A 44 -8.08 0.21 -21.78
C LEU A 44 -6.59 0.24 -21.45
N VAL A 45 -6.05 1.44 -21.22
CA VAL A 45 -4.67 1.63 -20.76
C VAL A 45 -4.67 1.59 -19.23
N LEU A 46 -4.03 0.58 -18.67
CA LEU A 46 -3.96 0.35 -17.23
C LEU A 46 -2.51 0.24 -16.74
N PRO A 47 -2.19 0.69 -15.52
CA PRO A 47 -0.91 0.41 -14.90
C PRO A 47 -0.71 -1.10 -14.70
N ALA A 48 0.52 -1.59 -14.92
CA ALA A 48 0.88 -3.00 -14.71
C ALA A 48 0.71 -3.43 -13.24
N ALA A 49 0.63 -2.47 -12.33
CA ALA A 49 0.30 -2.67 -10.92
C ALA A 49 -1.02 -3.44 -10.69
N VAL A 50 -1.93 -3.46 -11.68
CA VAL A 50 -3.18 -4.26 -11.63
C VAL A 50 -2.94 -5.74 -11.29
N VAL A 51 -1.77 -6.29 -11.61
CA VAL A 51 -1.43 -7.69 -11.30
C VAL A 51 -1.16 -7.90 -9.81
N ILE A 52 -0.54 -6.94 -9.13
CA ILE A 52 -0.11 -7.07 -7.73
C ILE A 52 -1.10 -6.45 -6.75
N PHE A 53 -1.97 -5.53 -7.20
CA PHE A 53 -3.01 -4.93 -6.38
C PHE A 53 -3.90 -5.95 -5.65
N PRO A 54 -4.45 -7.01 -6.30
CA PRO A 54 -5.28 -8.00 -5.63
C PRO A 54 -4.57 -8.66 -4.44
N VAL A 55 -3.28 -8.93 -4.58
CA VAL A 55 -2.46 -9.48 -3.51
C VAL A 55 -2.41 -8.50 -2.33
N SER A 56 -2.07 -7.23 -2.58
CA SER A 56 -2.03 -6.20 -1.54
C SER A 56 -3.37 -6.07 -0.79
N TYR A 57 -4.49 -6.09 -1.50
CA TYR A 57 -5.82 -6.00 -0.87
C TYR A 57 -6.15 -7.23 -0.04
N ILE A 58 -5.90 -8.44 -0.55
CA ILE A 58 -6.14 -9.68 0.21
C ILE A 58 -5.38 -9.67 1.55
N PHE A 59 -4.09 -9.29 1.53
CA PHE A 59 -3.31 -9.21 2.77
C PHE A 59 -3.76 -8.05 3.68
N GLY A 60 -4.19 -6.92 3.13
CA GLY A 60 -4.78 -5.81 3.89
C GLY A 60 -6.10 -6.18 4.58
N ASP A 61 -6.95 -6.95 3.90
CA ASP A 61 -8.20 -7.47 4.44
C ASP A 61 -7.93 -8.48 5.56
N ILE A 62 -6.99 -9.43 5.36
CA ILE A 62 -6.57 -10.37 6.41
C ILE A 62 -6.02 -9.63 7.64
N LEU A 63 -5.23 -8.57 7.46
CA LEU A 63 -4.75 -7.74 8.58
C LEU A 63 -5.91 -7.12 9.36
N THR A 64 -6.92 -6.62 8.64
CA THR A 64 -8.07 -5.94 9.25
C THR A 64 -9.01 -6.91 9.94
N GLU A 65 -9.24 -8.09 9.38
CA GLU A 65 -10.15 -9.10 9.92
C GLU A 65 -9.53 -9.87 11.09
N VAL A 66 -8.28 -10.34 10.97
CA VAL A 66 -7.66 -11.21 11.97
C VAL A 66 -7.04 -10.41 13.12
N TYR A 67 -6.39 -9.29 12.81
CA TYR A 67 -5.63 -8.50 13.80
C TYR A 67 -6.34 -7.20 14.20
N GLY A 68 -7.46 -6.90 13.55
CA GLY A 68 -8.29 -5.74 13.83
C GLY A 68 -7.77 -4.45 13.20
N TYR A 69 -8.72 -3.54 12.99
CA TYR A 69 -8.50 -2.25 12.32
C TYR A 69 -7.34 -1.41 12.90
N ARG A 70 -7.14 -1.43 14.22
CA ARG A 70 -6.06 -0.65 14.86
C ARG A 70 -4.67 -1.14 14.44
N GLN A 71 -4.47 -2.45 14.32
CA GLN A 71 -3.18 -3.00 13.91
C GLN A 71 -2.99 -2.91 12.39
N ALA A 72 -4.04 -3.17 11.61
CA ALA A 72 -4.00 -2.98 10.15
C ALA A 72 -3.56 -1.56 9.79
N ARG A 73 -4.17 -0.54 10.40
CA ARG A 73 -3.78 0.87 10.18
C ARG A 73 -2.29 1.14 10.48
N ARG A 74 -1.72 0.51 11.51
CA ARG A 74 -0.28 0.65 11.83
C ARG A 74 0.60 0.03 10.74
N VAL A 75 0.23 -1.16 10.25
CA VAL A 75 0.95 -1.81 9.15
C VAL A 75 0.86 -1.00 7.87
N ILE A 76 -0.29 -0.36 7.62
CA ILE A 76 -0.42 0.50 6.45
C ILE A 76 0.44 1.77 6.57
N TRP A 77 0.43 2.45 7.72
CA TRP A 77 1.35 3.57 7.96
C TRP A 77 2.82 3.15 7.84
N LEU A 78 3.16 1.96 8.31
CA LEU A 78 4.49 1.39 8.12
C LEU A 78 4.79 1.17 6.65
N GLY A 79 3.86 0.58 5.88
CA GLY A 79 4.01 0.39 4.45
C GLY A 79 4.20 1.69 3.69
N PHE A 80 3.45 2.73 4.07
CA PHE A 80 3.62 4.07 3.51
C PHE A 80 4.99 4.67 3.83
N PHE A 81 5.45 4.54 5.08
CA PHE A 81 6.79 4.97 5.47
C PHE A 81 7.89 4.20 4.70
N CYS A 82 7.76 2.88 4.57
CA CYS A 82 8.68 2.07 3.78
C CYS A 82 8.67 2.46 2.29
N ASN A 83 7.50 2.81 1.76
CA ASN A 83 7.38 3.32 0.39
C ASN A 83 8.12 4.66 0.25
N LEU A 84 7.92 5.60 1.17
CA LEU A 84 8.64 6.87 1.20
C LEU A 84 10.16 6.67 1.25
N LEU A 85 10.63 5.76 2.10
CA LEU A 85 12.05 5.41 2.18
C LEU A 85 12.56 4.88 0.84
N ALA A 86 11.83 3.96 0.19
CA ALA A 86 12.21 3.43 -1.11
C ALA A 86 12.34 4.54 -2.17
N VAL A 87 11.42 5.50 -2.19
CA VAL A 87 11.43 6.59 -3.17
C VAL A 87 12.54 7.60 -2.91
N VAL A 88 12.78 7.96 -1.65
CA VAL A 88 13.93 8.81 -1.29
C VAL A 88 15.24 8.12 -1.67
N ALA A 89 15.38 6.81 -1.42
CA ALA A 89 16.57 6.06 -1.80
C ALA A 89 16.76 6.03 -3.33
N ILE A 90 15.69 5.78 -4.09
CA ILE A 90 15.71 5.79 -5.56
C ILE A 90 16.11 7.19 -6.09
N TRP A 91 15.54 8.24 -5.52
CA TRP A 91 15.82 9.63 -5.90
C TRP A 91 17.26 10.05 -5.58
N LEU A 92 17.78 9.68 -4.40
CA LEU A 92 19.18 9.88 -4.06
C LEU A 92 20.10 9.10 -4.99
N GLY A 93 19.72 7.87 -5.36
CA GLY A 93 20.43 7.06 -6.36
C GLY A 93 20.51 7.73 -7.72
N GLN A 94 19.45 8.44 -8.14
CA GLN A 94 19.43 9.20 -9.39
C GLN A 94 20.36 10.43 -9.37
N MET A 95 20.52 11.08 -8.21
CA MET A 95 21.39 12.25 -8.05
C MET A 95 22.89 11.90 -8.08
N LEU A 96 23.24 10.64 -7.83
CA LEU A 96 24.63 10.19 -7.85
C LEU A 96 25.17 10.14 -9.29
N PRO A 97 26.43 10.53 -9.52
CA PRO A 97 27.03 10.48 -10.84
C PRO A 97 27.13 9.02 -11.31
N ALA A 98 26.66 8.76 -12.53
CA ALA A 98 26.81 7.48 -13.19
C ALA A 98 28.30 7.14 -13.38
N ALA A 99 28.66 5.87 -13.19
CA ALA A 99 29.98 5.38 -13.53
C ALA A 99 30.25 5.52 -15.04
N SER A 100 31.50 5.68 -15.44
CA SER A 100 31.86 5.90 -16.86
C SER A 100 31.46 4.76 -17.80
N PHE A 101 31.25 3.55 -17.28
CA PHE A 101 30.79 2.37 -18.01
C PHE A 101 29.27 2.13 -17.88
N TRP A 102 28.55 2.97 -17.14
CA TRP A 102 27.10 2.86 -16.95
C TRP A 102 26.37 3.66 -18.03
N ASP A 103 25.73 2.96 -18.96
CA ASP A 103 25.01 3.52 -20.11
C ASP A 103 23.49 3.60 -19.90
N ALA A 104 22.97 2.94 -18.86
CA ALA A 104 21.54 2.83 -18.59
C ALA A 104 20.94 4.01 -17.78
N GLN A 105 21.66 5.12 -17.62
CA GLN A 105 21.19 6.27 -16.82
C GLN A 105 19.86 6.84 -17.34
N ALA A 106 19.73 7.01 -18.66
CA ALA A 106 18.49 7.53 -19.26
C ALA A 106 17.29 6.58 -19.06
N ALA A 107 17.53 5.26 -19.08
CA ALA A 107 16.49 4.27 -18.80
C ALA A 107 16.10 4.27 -17.31
N TYR A 108 17.09 4.42 -16.42
CA TYR A 108 16.87 4.56 -14.98
C TYR A 108 15.99 5.78 -14.68
N GLU A 109 16.30 6.95 -15.24
CA GLU A 109 15.49 8.17 -15.07
C GLU A 109 14.10 8.06 -15.70
N ARG A 110 13.97 7.37 -16.83
CA ARG A 110 12.67 7.17 -17.48
C ARG A 110 11.74 6.26 -16.69
N ILE A 111 12.28 5.25 -16.00
CA ILE A 111 11.48 4.30 -15.23
C ILE A 111 11.29 4.80 -13.79
N LEU A 112 12.36 5.27 -13.15
CA LEU A 112 12.40 5.59 -11.72
C LEU A 112 12.39 7.11 -11.43
N GLY A 113 12.56 7.97 -12.44
CA GLY A 113 12.44 9.42 -12.25
C GLY A 113 11.00 9.89 -12.02
N TYR A 114 10.00 9.09 -12.41
CA TYR A 114 8.59 9.35 -12.09
C TYR A 114 8.21 8.92 -10.66
N THR A 115 9.09 8.20 -9.96
CA THR A 115 8.80 7.59 -8.66
C THR A 115 8.32 8.60 -7.60
N PRO A 116 8.85 9.84 -7.49
CA PRO A 116 8.31 10.84 -6.56
C PRO A 116 6.87 11.26 -6.85
N ARG A 117 6.51 11.41 -8.14
CA ARG A 117 5.13 11.73 -8.56
C ARG A 117 4.20 10.56 -8.29
N LEU A 118 4.63 9.34 -8.61
CA LEU A 118 3.87 8.11 -8.33
C LEU A 118 3.64 7.91 -6.84
N LEU A 119 4.63 8.20 -5.99
CA LEU A 119 4.45 8.16 -4.54
C LEU A 119 3.47 9.23 -4.06
N ALA A 120 3.56 10.46 -4.56
CA ALA A 120 2.62 11.51 -4.20
C ALA A 120 1.19 11.16 -4.63
N ALA A 121 1.02 10.63 -5.85
CA ALA A 121 -0.24 10.14 -6.36
C ALA A 121 -0.78 8.98 -5.50
N SER A 122 0.04 7.98 -5.18
CA SER A 122 -0.32 6.86 -4.31
C SER A 122 -0.70 7.31 -2.91
N PHE A 123 -0.01 8.30 -2.34
CA PHE A 123 -0.34 8.81 -1.02
C PHE A 123 -1.71 9.49 -1.00
N LEU A 124 -1.97 10.33 -2.00
CA LEU A 124 -3.24 11.05 -2.13
C LEU A 124 -4.39 10.11 -2.47
N ALA A 125 -4.16 9.17 -3.39
CA ALA A 125 -5.10 8.10 -3.73
C ALA A 125 -5.46 7.28 -2.51
N TYR A 126 -4.45 6.84 -1.75
CA TYR A 126 -4.65 6.04 -0.55
C TYR A 126 -5.40 6.82 0.54
N LEU A 127 -5.05 8.10 0.76
CA LEU A 127 -5.78 8.97 1.67
C LEU A 127 -7.26 9.03 1.29
N VAL A 128 -7.57 9.30 0.02
CA VAL A 128 -8.95 9.39 -0.45
C VAL A 128 -9.67 8.04 -0.38
N GLY A 129 -9.02 6.97 -0.84
CA GLY A 129 -9.56 5.61 -0.89
C GLY A 129 -9.83 5.05 0.50
N GLU A 130 -8.90 5.20 1.44
CA GLU A 130 -9.04 4.72 2.81
C GLU A 130 -10.06 5.55 3.60
N PHE A 131 -10.08 6.88 3.43
CA PHE A 131 -11.13 7.71 4.03
C PHE A 131 -12.52 7.35 3.49
N ALA A 132 -12.64 7.12 2.18
CA ALA A 132 -13.90 6.71 1.56
C ALA A 132 -14.34 5.31 2.03
N ASN A 133 -13.41 4.34 2.04
CA ASN A 133 -13.66 2.98 2.54
C ASN A 133 -14.16 3.02 4.00
N ALA A 134 -13.43 3.71 4.88
CA ALA A 134 -13.79 3.85 6.29
C ALA A 134 -15.15 4.57 6.50
N PHE A 135 -15.41 5.63 5.73
CA PHE A 135 -16.66 6.38 5.79
C PHE A 135 -17.86 5.52 5.37
N ILE A 136 -17.74 4.81 4.25
CA ILE A 136 -18.79 3.92 3.72
C ILE A 136 -19.04 2.77 4.69
N LEU A 137 -17.98 2.16 5.20
CA LEU A 137 -18.09 1.07 6.17
C LEU A 137 -18.80 1.52 7.46
N ALA A 138 -18.55 2.75 7.93
CA ALA A 138 -19.22 3.33 9.09
C ALA A 138 -20.70 3.66 8.81
N LYS A 139 -21.01 4.30 7.67
CA LYS A 139 -22.38 4.61 7.23
C LYS A 139 -23.22 3.35 7.09
N MET A 140 -22.68 2.32 6.45
CA MET A 140 -23.39 1.06 6.28
C MET A 140 -23.55 0.31 7.62
N LYS A 141 -22.64 0.46 8.59
CA LYS A 141 -22.79 -0.16 9.93
C LYS A 141 -24.03 0.35 10.66
N ILE A 142 -24.25 1.66 10.58
CA ILE A 142 -25.40 2.34 11.18
C ILE A 142 -26.67 1.93 10.43
N ALA A 143 -26.63 1.92 9.10
CA ALA A 143 -27.76 1.54 8.26
C ALA A 143 -28.19 0.08 8.41
N THR A 144 -27.24 -0.86 8.56
CA THR A 144 -27.55 -2.29 8.67
C THR A 144 -27.72 -2.79 10.10
N GLN A 145 -27.70 -1.90 11.11
CA GLN A 145 -27.82 -2.28 12.53
C GLN A 145 -26.80 -3.37 12.93
N GLY A 146 -25.62 -3.35 12.30
CA GLY A 146 -24.58 -4.36 12.50
C GLY A 146 -24.80 -5.71 11.80
N ARG A 147 -25.89 -5.92 11.06
CA ARG A 147 -26.10 -7.13 10.25
C ARG A 147 -25.40 -7.01 8.89
N TRP A 148 -25.01 -8.14 8.29
CA TRP A 148 -24.36 -8.23 6.96
C TRP A 148 -22.95 -7.62 6.88
N LEU A 149 -21.98 -8.25 7.56
CA LEU A 149 -20.56 -7.86 7.54
C LEU A 149 -19.94 -7.93 6.14
N TRP A 150 -20.11 -9.05 5.44
CA TRP A 150 -19.50 -9.30 4.13
C TRP A 150 -19.93 -8.32 3.05
N THR A 151 -21.22 -7.99 2.98
CA THR A 151 -21.74 -7.03 1.99
C THR A 151 -21.18 -5.62 2.22
N ARG A 152 -20.84 -5.29 3.46
CA ARG A 152 -20.22 -4.02 3.82
C ARG A 152 -18.74 -3.97 3.50
N THR A 153 -17.99 -5.02 3.84
CA THR A 153 -16.56 -5.08 3.56
C THR A 153 -16.32 -5.09 2.05
N ILE A 154 -17.04 -5.92 1.30
CA ILE A 154 -16.90 -5.99 -0.17
C ILE A 154 -17.35 -4.68 -0.83
N GLY A 155 -18.46 -4.09 -0.39
CA GLY A 155 -18.97 -2.84 -0.95
C GLY A 155 -18.08 -1.64 -0.65
N SER A 156 -17.54 -1.53 0.56
CA SER A 156 -16.64 -0.43 0.92
C SER A 156 -15.28 -0.59 0.26
N THR A 157 -14.76 -1.81 0.11
CA THR A 157 -13.53 -2.09 -0.62
C THR A 157 -13.67 -1.80 -2.11
N LEU A 158 -14.78 -2.16 -2.76
CA LEU A 158 -15.02 -1.83 -4.17
C LEU A 158 -15.03 -0.32 -4.42
N ILE A 159 -15.71 0.44 -3.58
CA ILE A 159 -15.79 1.90 -3.74
C ILE A 159 -14.45 2.56 -3.35
N GLY A 160 -13.82 2.09 -2.27
CA GLY A 160 -12.51 2.57 -1.83
C GLY A 160 -11.43 2.32 -2.89
N GLN A 161 -11.37 1.11 -3.44
CA GLN A 161 -10.43 0.73 -4.51
C GLN A 161 -10.74 1.47 -5.82
N GLY A 162 -12.01 1.67 -6.15
CA GLY A 162 -12.42 2.45 -7.31
C GLY A 162 -11.95 3.90 -7.22
N LEU A 163 -12.16 4.54 -6.06
CA LEU A 163 -11.70 5.90 -5.80
C LEU A 163 -10.18 6.00 -5.73
N ASP A 164 -9.51 5.07 -5.05
CA ASP A 164 -8.05 4.98 -5.00
C ASP A 164 -7.46 4.89 -6.41
N SER A 165 -7.94 3.95 -7.22
CA SER A 165 -7.48 3.77 -8.59
C SER A 165 -7.73 5.00 -9.46
N LEU A 166 -8.90 5.64 -9.32
CA LEU A 166 -9.28 6.80 -10.12
C LEU A 166 -8.41 8.02 -9.77
N VAL A 167 -8.22 8.30 -8.47
CA VAL A 167 -7.34 9.37 -8.00
C VAL A 167 -5.89 9.08 -8.37
N PHE A 168 -5.43 7.84 -8.22
CA PHE A 168 -4.09 7.43 -8.59
C PHE A 168 -3.82 7.66 -10.08
N ILE A 169 -4.68 7.13 -10.95
CA ILE A 169 -4.53 7.28 -12.41
C ILE A 169 -4.55 8.76 -12.81
N THR A 170 -5.43 9.57 -12.21
CA THR A 170 -5.58 11.01 -12.53
C THR A 170 -4.37 11.84 -12.09
N LEU A 171 -3.73 11.50 -10.96
CA LEU A 171 -2.60 12.26 -10.44
C LEU A 171 -1.25 11.74 -10.96
N ALA A 172 -1.14 10.43 -11.19
CA ALA A 172 0.09 9.78 -11.63
C ALA A 172 0.40 10.03 -13.11
N PHE A 173 -0.61 10.16 -13.97
CA PHE A 173 -0.48 10.35 -15.42
C PHE A 173 -1.03 11.71 -15.83
#